data_AF-A0A935Q8G2-F1
#
_entry.id   AF-A0A935Q8G2-F1
#
_cell.length_a   1.000
_cell.length_b   1.000
_cell.length_c   1.000
_cell.angle_alpha   90.00
_cell.angle_beta   90.00
_cell.angle_gamma   90.00
#
_symmetry.space_group_name_H-M   'P 1'
#
loop_
_entity.id
_entity.type
_entity.pdbx_description
1 polymer ?
#
loop_
_entity_poly.entity_id
_entity_poly.type
_entity_poly.pdbx_seq_one_letter_code
_entity_poly.pdbx_strand_id
1 'polypeptide(L)'
;MKRIKPLLTAVGAIIIVFVAVSLFDILIAVLYARFYSPAAFVVTFGVGGIFAAVLSYQYGIDSAAEKDENSRWSLIILLIVIGLLFFFFLAKVEGGEYEAAFKAYGATLALGSLLFAKGKVE
;
A
#
# COMPACT_ATOMS: atom_id res chain seq x y z
N MET A 1 -16.03 11.85 -14.22
CA MET A 1 -14.89 12.45 -13.48
C MET A 1 -15.04 12.43 -11.95
N LYS A 2 -16.21 12.77 -11.37
CA LYS A 2 -16.39 12.87 -9.90
C LYS A 2 -16.00 11.61 -9.09
N ARG A 3 -16.17 10.42 -9.65
CA ARG A 3 -15.83 9.14 -8.99
C ARG A 3 -14.41 8.60 -9.26
N ILE A 4 -13.70 9.19 -10.22
CA ILE A 4 -12.35 8.75 -10.61
C ILE A 4 -11.29 9.41 -9.73
N LYS A 5 -11.53 10.66 -9.31
CA LYS A 5 -10.60 11.43 -8.47
C LYS A 5 -10.20 10.70 -7.17
N PRO A 6 -11.14 10.09 -6.40
CA PRO A 6 -10.80 9.28 -5.22
C PRO A 6 -9.83 8.15 -5.52
N LEU A 7 -10.10 7.40 -6.60
CA LEU A 7 -9.30 6.24 -6.98
C LEU A 7 -7.90 6.66 -7.43
N LEU A 8 -7.80 7.73 -8.25
CA LEU A 8 -6.50 8.26 -8.67
C LEU A 8 -5.69 8.81 -7.49
N THR A 9 -6.35 9.48 -6.55
CA THR A 9 -5.69 10.00 -5.34
C THR A 9 -5.16 8.85 -4.49
N ALA A 10 -5.95 7.79 -4.32
CA ALA A 10 -5.52 6.58 -3.62
C ALA A 10 -4.32 5.92 -4.31
N VAL A 11 -4.34 5.76 -5.65
CA VAL A 11 -3.21 5.23 -6.43
C VAL A 11 -1.96 6.09 -6.24
N GLY A 12 -2.09 7.41 -6.32
CA GLY A 12 -0.99 8.35 -6.10
C GLY A 12 -0.36 8.16 -4.71
N ALA A 13 -1.18 8.02 -3.67
CA ALA A 13 -0.70 7.75 -2.31
C ALA A 13 0.02 6.39 -2.21
N ILE A 14 -0.47 5.33 -2.87
CA ILE A 14 0.22 4.01 -2.89
C ILE A 14 1.62 4.17 -3.48
N ILE A 15 1.75 4.87 -4.61
CA ILE A 15 3.03 5.07 -5.30
C ILE A 15 3.99 5.89 -4.43
N ILE A 16 3.51 6.99 -3.83
CA ILE A 16 4.33 7.85 -2.96
C ILE A 16 4.85 7.05 -1.76
N VAL A 17 3.99 6.28 -1.10
CA VAL A 17 4.41 5.45 0.05
C VAL A 17 5.40 4.38 -0.39
N PHE A 18 5.16 3.71 -1.51
CA PHE A 18 6.07 2.70 -2.04
C PHE A 18 7.47 3.27 -2.32
N VAL A 19 7.53 4.44 -2.96
CA VAL A 19 8.80 5.14 -3.23
C VAL A 19 9.47 5.58 -1.92
N ALA A 20 8.71 6.16 -0.98
CA ALA A 20 9.25 6.60 0.30
C ALA A 20 9.83 5.43 1.11
N VAL A 21 9.15 4.28 1.13
CA VAL A 21 9.61 3.05 1.79
C VAL A 21 10.87 2.50 1.13
N SER A 22 10.92 2.48 -0.20
CA SER A 22 12.11 2.06 -0.96
C SER A 22 13.32 2.94 -0.65
N LEU A 23 13.14 4.28 -0.62
CA LEU A 23 14.20 5.22 -0.27
C LEU A 23 14.63 5.09 1.20
N PHE A 24 13.67 4.91 2.10
CA PHE A 24 13.94 4.72 3.52
C PHE A 24 14.74 3.42 3.76
N ASP A 25 14.39 2.34 3.07
CA ASP A 25 15.10 1.09 3.18
C ASP A 25 16.56 1.20 2.71
N ILE A 26 16.81 1.90 1.59
CA ILE A 26 18.18 2.22 1.13
C ILE A 26 18.95 2.97 2.23
N LEU A 27 18.33 3.98 2.86
CA LEU A 27 18.97 4.72 3.95
C LEU A 27 19.29 3.80 5.14
N ILE A 28 18.39 2.91 5.53
CA ILE A 28 18.62 1.97 6.63
C ILE A 28 19.73 0.97 6.28
N ALA A 29 19.74 0.42 5.06
CA ALA A 29 20.77 -0.49 4.60
C ALA A 29 22.16 0.15 4.64
N VAL A 30 22.27 1.44 4.28
CA VAL A 30 23.53 2.19 4.30
C VAL A 30 23.95 2.57 5.72
N LEU A 31 23.04 3.12 6.53
CA LEU A 31 23.36 3.64 7.87
C LEU A 31 23.54 2.54 8.92
N TYR A 32 22.86 1.40 8.75
CA TYR A 32 22.82 0.30 9.72
C TYR A 32 23.23 -1.04 9.09
N ALA A 33 24.20 -1.02 8.16
CA ALA A 33 24.65 -2.21 7.41
C ALA A 33 24.95 -3.44 8.29
N ARG A 34 25.49 -3.25 9.51
CA ARG A 34 25.79 -4.35 10.44
C ARG A 34 24.55 -5.09 10.96
N PHE A 35 23.40 -4.42 10.99
CA PHE A 35 22.13 -4.96 11.52
C PHE A 35 21.09 -5.18 10.42
N TYR A 36 21.37 -4.72 9.20
CA TYR A 36 20.48 -4.91 8.07
C TYR A 36 20.43 -6.38 7.68
N SER A 37 19.22 -6.90 7.49
CA SER A 37 18.98 -8.30 7.17
C SER A 37 17.83 -8.42 6.18
N PRO A 38 17.74 -9.54 5.44
CA PRO A 38 16.59 -9.79 4.57
C PRO A 38 15.25 -9.73 5.32
N ALA A 39 15.22 -10.11 6.60
CA ALA A 39 14.02 -9.99 7.41
C ALA A 39 13.64 -8.52 7.67
N ALA A 40 14.62 -7.66 7.98
CA ALA A 40 14.40 -6.23 8.17
C ALA A 40 13.85 -5.59 6.88
N PHE A 41 14.42 -5.96 5.73
CA PHE A 41 13.95 -5.51 4.43
C PHE A 41 12.46 -5.84 4.19
N VAL A 42 12.08 -7.10 4.41
CA VAL A 42 10.69 -7.57 4.25
C VAL A 42 9.75 -6.85 5.23
N VAL A 43 10.17 -6.65 6.48
CA VAL A 43 9.39 -5.95 7.50
C VAL A 43 9.18 -4.49 7.13
N THR A 44 10.21 -3.79 6.64
CA THR A 44 10.11 -2.39 6.18
C THR A 44 9.05 -2.25 5.09
N PHE A 45 9.04 -3.15 4.12
CA PHE A 45 8.02 -3.16 3.06
C PHE A 45 6.63 -3.56 3.56
N GLY A 46 6.52 -4.52 4.48
CA GLY A 46 5.25 -4.87 5.12
C GLY A 46 4.64 -3.70 5.89
N VAL A 47 5.44 -2.98 6.68
CA VAL A 47 4.98 -1.77 7.38
C VAL A 47 4.59 -0.69 6.36
N GLY A 48 5.36 -0.53 5.29
CA GLY A 48 5.05 0.34 4.17
C GLY A 48 3.67 0.07 3.55
N GLY A 49 3.31 -1.20 3.34
CA GLY A 49 2.00 -1.58 2.80
C GLY A 49 0.84 -1.22 3.73
N ILE A 50 1.03 -1.29 5.05
CA ILE A 50 0.03 -0.81 6.03
C ILE A 50 -0.17 0.71 5.90
N PHE A 51 0.92 1.48 5.85
CA PHE A 51 0.84 2.94 5.66
C PHE A 51 0.16 3.28 4.33
N ALA A 52 0.48 2.55 3.26
CA ALA A 52 -0.16 2.73 1.97
C ALA A 52 -1.67 2.47 2.06
N ALA A 53 -2.10 1.39 2.72
CA ALA A 53 -3.53 1.11 2.90
C ALA A 53 -4.26 2.25 3.62
N VAL A 54 -3.71 2.74 4.73
CA VAL A 54 -4.31 3.79 5.56
C VAL A 54 -4.36 5.12 4.82
N LEU A 55 -3.22 5.59 4.30
CA LEU A 55 -3.13 6.90 3.67
C LEU A 55 -3.93 6.93 2.37
N SER A 56 -3.85 5.89 1.54
CA SER A 56 -4.61 5.84 0.29
C SER A 56 -6.11 5.79 0.51
N TYR A 57 -6.59 5.11 1.56
CA TYR A 57 -8.00 5.14 1.92
C TYR A 57 -8.43 6.53 2.39
N GLN A 58 -7.67 7.15 3.31
CA GLN A 58 -7.98 8.48 3.85
C GLN A 58 -8.02 9.54 2.74
N TYR A 59 -6.93 9.68 1.99
CA TYR A 59 -6.88 10.65 0.88
C TYR A 59 -7.88 10.33 -0.24
N GLY A 60 -8.16 9.05 -0.47
CA GLY A 60 -9.20 8.61 -1.40
C GLY A 60 -10.58 9.10 -0.97
N ILE A 61 -10.99 8.82 0.27
CA ILE A 61 -12.30 9.23 0.81
C ILE A 61 -12.41 10.76 0.90
N ASP A 62 -11.38 11.45 1.39
CA ASP A 62 -11.42 12.91 1.56
C ASP A 62 -11.48 13.66 0.23
N SER A 63 -11.06 13.03 -0.87
CA SER A 63 -11.18 13.58 -2.22
C SER A 63 -12.48 13.23 -2.94
N ALA A 64 -13.34 12.41 -2.32
CA ALA A 64 -14.65 12.03 -2.85
C ALA A 64 -15.68 13.15 -2.69
N ALA A 65 -16.51 13.33 -3.71
CA ALA A 65 -17.59 14.32 -3.68
C ALA A 65 -18.70 13.93 -2.70
N GLU A 66 -18.92 12.62 -2.52
CA GLU A 66 -19.89 12.04 -1.59
C GLU A 66 -19.18 10.92 -0.83
N LYS A 67 -19.24 10.97 0.50
CA LYS A 67 -18.63 9.96 1.37
C LYS A 67 -19.64 8.86 1.65
N ASP A 68 -19.95 8.08 0.62
CA ASP A 68 -20.92 7.00 0.67
C ASP A 68 -20.26 5.61 0.74
N GLU A 69 -21.11 4.62 1.00
CA GLU A 69 -20.72 3.20 1.02
C GLU A 69 -20.08 2.74 -0.30
N ASN A 70 -20.57 3.24 -1.43
CA ASN A 70 -20.00 2.90 -2.74
C ASN A 70 -18.56 3.40 -2.89
N SER A 71 -18.28 4.63 -2.46
CA SER A 71 -16.94 5.21 -2.53
C SER A 71 -15.96 4.46 -1.63
N ARG A 72 -16.42 4.08 -0.43
CA ARG A 72 -15.66 3.22 0.49
C ARG A 72 -15.32 1.88 -0.14
N TRP A 73 -16.32 1.14 -0.61
CA TRP A 73 -16.09 -0.19 -1.16
C TRP A 73 -15.27 -0.15 -2.45
N SER A 74 -15.44 0.88 -3.27
CA SER A 74 -14.61 1.07 -4.47
C SER A 74 -13.14 1.25 -4.13
N LEU A 75 -12.83 2.00 -3.06
CA LEU A 75 -11.45 2.17 -2.57
C LEU A 75 -10.91 0.87 -1.96
N ILE A 76 -11.70 0.16 -1.15
CA ILE A 76 -11.28 -1.12 -0.58
C ILE A 76 -10.96 -2.12 -1.70
N ILE A 77 -11.84 -2.26 -2.69
CA ILE A 77 -11.62 -3.16 -3.83
C ILE A 77 -10.36 -2.75 -4.59
N LEU A 78 -10.16 -1.45 -4.83
CA LEU A 78 -8.94 -0.94 -5.48
C LEU A 78 -7.68 -1.35 -4.71
N LEU A 79 -7.66 -1.15 -3.39
CA LEU A 79 -6.52 -1.49 -2.54
C LEU A 79 -6.24 -2.99 -2.53
N ILE A 80 -7.28 -3.83 -2.48
CA ILE A 80 -7.16 -5.28 -2.59
C ILE A 80 -6.57 -5.66 -3.94
N VAL A 81 -7.12 -5.15 -5.04
CA VAL A 81 -6.65 -5.47 -6.40
C VAL A 81 -5.19 -5.06 -6.57
N ILE A 82 -4.81 -3.86 -6.15
CA ILE A 82 -3.42 -3.41 -6.23
C ILE A 82 -2.52 -4.26 -5.32
N GLY A 83 -2.95 -4.57 -4.09
CA GLY A 83 -2.21 -5.45 -3.19
C GLY A 83 -1.95 -6.83 -3.80
N LEU A 84 -2.95 -7.41 -4.47
CA LEU A 84 -2.81 -8.68 -5.19
C LEU A 84 -1.87 -8.55 -6.41
N LEU A 85 -1.89 -7.42 -7.12
CA LEU A 85 -0.92 -7.15 -8.20
C LEU A 85 0.51 -7.09 -7.67
N PHE A 86 0.75 -6.44 -6.53
CA PHE A 86 2.04 -6.45 -5.86
C PHE A 86 2.46 -7.87 -5.44
N PHE A 87 1.53 -8.62 -4.85
CA PHE A 87 1.80 -9.95 -4.31
C PHE A 87 2.11 -11.01 -5.37
N PHE A 88 1.33 -11.06 -6.45
CA PHE A 88 1.45 -12.11 -7.45
C PHE A 88 2.27 -11.69 -8.68
N PHE A 89 1.98 -10.52 -9.22
CA PHE A 89 2.55 -10.11 -10.50
C PHE A 89 3.90 -9.42 -10.30
N LEU A 90 3.93 -8.31 -9.55
CA LEU A 90 5.15 -7.53 -9.38
C LEU A 90 6.21 -8.30 -8.60
N ALA A 91 5.84 -9.03 -7.54
CA ALA A 91 6.78 -9.89 -6.83
C ALA A 91 7.47 -10.91 -7.75
N LYS A 92 6.74 -11.48 -8.72
CA LYS A 92 7.30 -12.42 -9.70
C LYS A 92 8.18 -11.73 -10.74
N VAL A 93 7.81 -10.50 -11.14
CA VAL A 93 8.58 -9.70 -12.10
C VAL A 93 9.93 -9.29 -11.51
N GLU A 94 9.96 -8.83 -10.27
CA GLU A 94 11.20 -8.46 -9.57
C GLU A 94 12.06 -9.69 -9.24
N GLY A 95 11.42 -10.74 -8.70
CA GLY A 95 12.09 -11.98 -8.31
C GLY A 95 13.19 -11.79 -7.25
N GLY A 96 13.95 -12.86 -7.01
CA GLY A 96 15.15 -12.82 -6.17
C GLY A 96 14.89 -12.32 -4.74
N GLU A 97 15.70 -11.37 -4.29
CA GLU A 97 15.65 -10.83 -2.93
C GLU A 97 14.43 -9.91 -2.69
N TYR A 98 13.86 -9.33 -3.76
CA TYR A 98 12.73 -8.39 -3.70
C TYR A 98 11.36 -9.09 -3.66
N GLU A 99 11.28 -10.35 -4.07
CA GLU A 99 10.02 -11.10 -4.14
C GLU A 99 9.28 -11.11 -2.80
N ALA A 100 9.99 -11.39 -1.70
CA ALA A 100 9.39 -11.45 -0.37
C ALA A 100 8.93 -10.06 0.12
N ALA A 101 9.69 -9.00 -0.18
CA ALA A 101 9.34 -7.63 0.19
C ALA A 101 8.10 -7.13 -0.56
N PHE A 102 8.01 -7.40 -1.87
CA PHE A 102 6.84 -7.07 -2.68
C PHE A 102 5.60 -7.85 -2.25
N LYS A 103 5.75 -9.14 -1.89
CA LYS A 103 4.68 -9.92 -1.28
C LYS A 103 4.24 -9.33 0.06
N ALA A 104 5.17 -8.94 0.94
CA ALA A 104 4.81 -8.34 2.22
C ALA A 104 4.08 -7.01 2.04
N TYR A 105 4.55 -6.14 1.15
CA TYR A 105 3.88 -4.88 0.80
C TYR A 105 2.47 -5.12 0.25
N GLY A 106 2.34 -6.01 -0.74
CA GLY A 106 1.04 -6.33 -1.35
C GLY A 106 0.05 -6.97 -0.38
N ALA A 107 0.50 -7.93 0.44
CA ALA A 107 -0.33 -8.60 1.42
C ALA A 107 -0.85 -7.64 2.49
N THR A 108 0.03 -6.81 3.04
CA THR A 108 -0.34 -5.83 4.08
C THR A 108 -1.21 -4.70 3.53
N LEU A 109 -0.99 -4.27 2.29
CA LEU A 109 -1.88 -3.34 1.58
C LEU A 109 -3.30 -3.92 1.45
N ALA A 110 -3.42 -5.16 0.94
CA ALA A 110 -4.71 -5.80 0.74
C ALA A 110 -5.42 -6.09 2.07
N LEU A 111 -4.75 -6.71 3.04
CA LEU A 111 -5.33 -7.04 4.34
C LEU A 111 -5.61 -5.79 5.18
N GLY A 112 -4.73 -4.78 5.12
CA GLY A 112 -4.91 -3.50 5.80
C GLY A 112 -6.17 -2.76 5.32
N SER A 113 -6.52 -2.89 4.04
CA SER A 113 -7.75 -2.28 3.51
C SER A 113 -9.04 -2.83 4.14
N LEU A 114 -9.01 -4.06 4.66
CA LEU A 114 -10.18 -4.69 5.31
C LEU A 114 -10.54 -4.02 6.64
N LEU A 115 -9.61 -3.27 7.24
CA LEU A 115 -9.89 -2.46 8.44
C LEU A 115 -10.99 -1.43 8.16
N PHE A 116 -11.13 -0.99 6.91
CA PHE A 116 -12.13 0.00 6.49
C PHE A 116 -13.47 -0.63 6.08
N ALA A 117 -13.57 -1.96 6.02
CA ALA A 117 -14.82 -2.65 5.68
C ALA A 117 -15.89 -2.53 6.77
N LYS A 118 -15.52 -2.11 7.98
CA LYS A 118 -16.42 -1.88 9.11
C LYS A 118 -16.31 -0.43 9.58
N GLY A 119 -17.43 0.15 10.01
CA GLY A 119 -17.52 1.53 10.47
C GLY A 119 -18.61 2.31 9.73
N LYS A 120 -18.96 3.50 10.22
CA LYS A 120 -19.79 4.46 9.47
C LYS A 120 -18.86 5.34 8.63
N VAL A 121 -19.32 5.70 7.44
CA VAL A 121 -18.63 6.72 6.63
C VAL A 121 -19.09 8.08 7.14
N GLU A 122 -18.17 8.87 7.71
CA GLU A 122 -18.41 10.23 8.21
C GLU A 122 -17.96 11.31 7.21
#